data_AF-A0A8U7NI86-F1
#
_entry.id   AF-A0A8U7NI86-F1
#
_cell.length_a   1.000
_cell.length_b   1.000
_cell.length_c   1.000
_cell.angle_alpha   90.00
_cell.angle_beta   90.00
_cell.angle_gamma   90.00
#
_symmetry.space_group_name_H-M   'P 1'
#
loop_
_entity.id
_entity.type
_entity.pdbx_description
1 polymer ?
#
loop_
_entity_poly.entity_id
_entity_poly.type
_entity_poly.pdbx_seq_one_letter_code
_entity_poly.pdbx_strand_id
1 'polypeptide(L)'
;MCRRVWGFCKGVFGCGYSGNANKLTFGSGTRLLVKPKVTPSPSVYRLTSKDDQDLEMCLITDYSPEKLALNSAEQHTSAVVEVATAENHEESSYLSTYWAKRDEMQCGASHEGFGELEGEDPESGASTVCVTGLSMHFRTDEHLNTLSLSQLGLKIVLMKGIIFNVLMTMLMWKKKKD
;
A
#
# COMPACT_ATOMS: atom_id res chain seq x y z
N MET A 1 -1.01 15.89 0.99
CA MET A 1 0.38 15.56 1.36
C MET A 1 0.52 14.05 1.23
N CYS A 2 1.05 13.57 0.11
CA CYS A 2 0.97 12.15 -0.26
C CYS A 2 2.18 11.39 0.34
N ARG A 3 1.96 10.52 1.32
CA ARG A 3 2.99 9.60 1.82
C ARG A 3 3.20 8.52 0.78
N ARG A 4 4.36 8.56 0.16
CA ARG A 4 4.82 7.60 -0.84
C ARG A 4 5.32 6.35 -0.12
N VAL A 5 4.69 5.21 -0.37
CA VAL A 5 5.24 3.87 -0.12
C VAL A 5 6.37 3.67 -1.12
N TRP A 6 7.61 3.92 -0.71
CA TRP A 6 8.79 3.73 -1.57
C TRP A 6 9.82 2.88 -0.83
N GLY A 7 9.52 1.59 -0.69
CA GLY A 7 10.58 0.57 -0.66
C GLY A 7 11.35 0.70 -1.98
N PHE A 8 12.64 1.06 -1.88
CA PHE A 8 13.55 1.52 -2.95
C PHE A 8 13.44 3.01 -3.36
N CYS A 9 14.46 3.80 -2.99
CA CYS A 9 14.79 5.04 -3.70
C CYS A 9 15.33 4.73 -5.10
N LYS A 10 14.43 4.58 -6.08
CA LYS A 10 14.77 4.44 -7.51
C LYS A 10 14.64 5.79 -8.21
N GLY A 11 15.75 6.51 -8.30
CA GLY A 11 15.80 7.84 -8.91
C GLY A 11 16.67 7.86 -10.17
N VAL A 12 16.26 8.66 -11.15
CA VAL A 12 17.13 9.10 -12.24
C VAL A 12 17.53 10.54 -11.96
N PHE A 13 18.81 10.77 -11.71
CA PHE A 13 19.35 12.10 -11.42
C PHE A 13 20.01 12.65 -12.69
N GLY A 14 19.57 13.80 -13.18
CA GLY A 14 20.15 14.47 -14.35
C GLY A 14 21.01 15.66 -13.93
N CYS A 15 22.26 15.70 -14.39
CA CYS A 15 23.04 16.94 -14.38
C CYS A 15 22.73 17.74 -15.64
N GLY A 16 22.28 18.98 -15.46
CA GLY A 16 22.01 19.92 -16.55
C GLY A 16 23.09 20.99 -16.62
N TYR A 17 23.51 21.34 -17.83
CA TYR A 17 24.35 22.51 -18.10
C TYR A 17 23.55 23.55 -18.88
N SER A 18 23.64 24.83 -18.47
CA SER A 18 23.00 25.95 -19.16
C SER A 18 24.07 26.73 -19.93
N GLY A 19 24.00 26.69 -21.27
CA GLY A 19 24.88 27.47 -22.14
C GLY A 19 24.30 28.83 -22.54
N ASN A 20 25.00 29.56 -23.42
CA ASN A 20 24.68 30.93 -23.87
C ASN A 20 23.31 31.14 -24.57
N ALA A 21 22.52 30.09 -24.78
CA ALA A 21 21.25 30.14 -25.52
C ALA A 21 20.00 29.85 -24.66
N ASN A 22 20.08 29.98 -23.33
CA ASN A 22 18.99 29.63 -22.39
C ASN A 22 18.44 28.20 -22.55
N LYS A 23 19.24 27.30 -23.12
CA LYS A 23 18.88 25.89 -23.31
C LYS A 23 19.58 25.04 -22.26
N LEU A 24 18.79 24.32 -21.47
CA LEU A 24 19.28 23.29 -20.56
C LEU A 24 19.61 22.03 -21.36
N THR A 25 20.86 21.61 -21.30
CA THR A 25 21.31 20.32 -21.85
C THR A 25 21.48 19.35 -20.70
N PHE A 26 20.66 18.30 -20.68
CA PHE A 26 20.75 17.23 -19.69
C PHE A 26 21.69 16.13 -20.19
N GLY A 27 22.58 15.66 -19.32
CA GLY A 27 23.37 14.45 -19.58
C GLY A 27 22.50 13.18 -19.52
N SER A 28 23.13 12.02 -19.74
CA SER A 28 22.48 10.69 -19.71
C SER A 28 21.83 10.35 -18.35
N GLY A 29 22.20 11.08 -17.31
CA GLY A 29 21.74 10.88 -15.95
C GLY A 29 22.37 9.68 -15.26
N THR A 30 22.20 9.63 -13.95
CA THR A 30 22.67 8.55 -13.08
C THR A 30 21.46 7.82 -12.52
N ARG A 31 21.41 6.50 -12.73
CA ARG A 31 20.41 5.63 -12.09
C ARG A 31 20.96 5.16 -10.75
N LEU A 32 20.39 5.68 -9.66
CA LEU A 32 20.71 5.22 -8.31
C LEU A 32 19.73 4.14 -7.89
N LEU A 33 20.25 2.98 -7.48
CA LEU A 33 19.48 1.90 -6.86
C LEU A 33 20.00 1.69 -5.44
N VAL A 34 19.24 2.17 -4.45
CA VAL A 34 19.54 1.93 -3.03
C VAL A 34 18.86 0.65 -2.60
N LYS A 35 19.64 -0.36 -2.20
CA LYS A 35 19.12 -1.61 -1.63
C LYS A 35 19.06 -1.50 -0.10
N PRO A 36 17.92 -1.78 0.55
CA PRO A 36 17.88 -1.86 2.00
C PRO A 36 18.73 -3.02 2.52
N LYS A 37 19.32 -2.82 3.70
CA LYS A 37 20.05 -3.85 4.44
C LYS A 37 19.07 -4.60 5.33
N VAL A 38 18.80 -5.85 4.98
CA VAL A 38 17.89 -6.74 5.70
C VAL A 38 18.68 -7.91 6.28
N THR A 39 18.43 -8.27 7.54
CA THR A 39 18.97 -9.50 8.14
C THR A 39 18.09 -10.65 7.66
N PRO A 40 18.64 -11.64 6.91
CA PRO A 40 17.81 -12.68 6.31
C PRO A 40 17.26 -13.64 7.36
N SER A 41 15.95 -13.88 7.30
CA SER A 41 15.23 -14.94 8.01
C SER A 41 14.13 -15.49 7.09
N PRO A 42 14.53 -16.07 5.94
CA PRO A 42 13.63 -16.35 4.83
C PRO A 42 12.54 -17.35 5.24
N SER A 43 11.31 -17.06 4.84
CA SER A 43 10.14 -17.91 5.09
C SER A 43 9.28 -18.03 3.83
N VAL A 44 8.67 -19.20 3.64
CA VAL A 44 7.85 -19.52 2.47
C VAL A 44 6.46 -19.93 2.93
N TYR A 45 5.43 -19.32 2.35
CA TYR A 45 4.04 -19.60 2.70
C TYR A 45 3.23 -19.90 1.44
N ARG A 46 2.43 -20.97 1.50
CA ARG A 46 1.45 -21.31 0.47
C ARG A 46 0.06 -20.83 0.91
N LEU A 47 -0.56 -20.03 0.07
CA LEU A 47 -1.81 -19.32 0.36
C LEU A 47 -2.87 -19.68 -0.68
N THR A 48 -4.11 -19.86 -0.22
CA THR A 48 -5.27 -20.16 -1.08
C THR A 48 -6.18 -18.95 -1.19
N SER A 49 -6.78 -18.73 -2.36
CA SER A 49 -7.85 -17.74 -2.48
C SER A 49 -9.17 -18.26 -1.92
N LYS A 50 -9.97 -17.38 -1.33
CA LYS A 50 -11.35 -17.71 -0.92
C LYS A 50 -12.31 -17.70 -2.12
N ASP A 51 -12.00 -16.88 -3.12
CA ASP A 51 -12.86 -16.65 -4.28
C ASP A 51 -12.63 -17.69 -5.38
N ASP A 52 -11.44 -18.30 -5.42
CA ASP A 52 -11.04 -19.30 -6.40
C ASP A 52 -10.25 -20.42 -5.71
N GLN A 53 -10.86 -21.60 -5.60
CA GLN A 53 -10.23 -22.75 -4.93
C GLN A 53 -9.15 -23.42 -5.80
N ASP A 54 -9.12 -23.13 -7.10
CA ASP A 54 -8.14 -23.73 -8.02
C ASP A 54 -6.87 -22.87 -8.13
N LEU A 55 -6.87 -21.66 -7.55
CA LEU A 55 -5.76 -20.70 -7.57
C LEU A 55 -5.02 -20.65 -6.22
N GLU A 56 -3.69 -20.78 -6.29
CA GLU A 56 -2.81 -20.70 -5.14
C GLU A 56 -1.70 -19.67 -5.36
N MET A 57 -1.22 -19.10 -4.25
CA MET A 57 -0.15 -18.10 -4.22
C MET A 57 0.99 -18.59 -3.33
N CYS A 58 2.22 -18.40 -3.79
CA CYS A 58 3.41 -18.59 -2.97
C CYS A 58 3.89 -17.22 -2.52
N LEU A 59 4.12 -17.06 -1.23
CA LEU A 59 4.65 -15.86 -0.61
C LEU A 59 6.01 -16.18 0.01
N ILE A 60 7.05 -15.52 -0.47
CA ILE A 60 8.42 -15.67 0.02
C ILE A 60 8.83 -14.34 0.63
N THR A 61 9.15 -14.35 1.92
CA THR A 61 9.42 -13.14 2.72
C THR A 61 10.79 -13.21 3.38
N ASP A 62 11.31 -12.05 3.81
CA ASP A 62 12.47 -11.90 4.70
C ASP A 62 13.77 -12.53 4.16
N TYR A 63 13.88 -12.65 2.83
CA TYR A 63 15.06 -13.19 2.16
C TYR A 63 16.07 -12.09 1.81
N SER A 64 17.31 -12.50 1.52
CA SER A 64 18.31 -11.63 0.91
C SER A 64 18.33 -11.83 -0.62
N PRO A 65 18.21 -10.77 -1.44
CA PRO A 65 18.01 -10.91 -2.89
C PRO A 65 19.22 -11.49 -3.63
N GLU A 66 20.40 -11.49 -3.03
CA GLU A 66 21.63 -11.98 -3.66
C GLU A 66 21.79 -13.50 -3.52
N LYS A 67 20.92 -14.16 -2.75
CA LYS A 67 21.09 -15.54 -2.29
C LYS A 67 19.86 -16.43 -2.47
N LEU A 68 18.88 -15.99 -3.27
CA LEU A 68 17.62 -16.70 -3.47
C LEU A 68 17.58 -17.39 -4.84
N ALA A 69 17.29 -18.68 -4.85
CA ALA A 69 16.92 -19.44 -6.05
C ALA A 69 15.46 -19.89 -5.94
N LEU A 70 14.67 -19.58 -6.97
CA LEU A 70 13.25 -19.93 -7.05
C LEU A 70 13.07 -21.15 -7.93
N ASN A 71 12.27 -22.12 -7.47
CA ASN A 71 12.03 -23.37 -8.21
C ASN A 71 11.10 -23.16 -9.42
N SER A 72 10.25 -22.13 -9.40
CA SER A 72 9.38 -21.73 -10.52
C SER A 72 9.86 -20.41 -11.13
N ALA A 73 10.40 -20.47 -12.35
CA ALA A 73 11.29 -19.45 -12.90
C ALA A 73 10.62 -18.38 -13.80
N GLU A 74 9.34 -18.47 -14.18
CA GLU A 74 8.84 -17.63 -15.30
C GLU A 74 8.00 -16.40 -14.91
N GLN A 75 7.32 -16.37 -13.76
CA GLN A 75 6.44 -15.24 -13.42
C GLN A 75 6.35 -14.98 -11.91
N HIS A 76 7.44 -14.47 -11.33
CA HIS A 76 7.43 -13.94 -9.96
C HIS A 76 7.44 -12.41 -9.95
N THR A 77 6.74 -11.85 -8.96
CA THR A 77 6.70 -10.41 -8.69
C THR A 77 7.47 -10.18 -7.41
N SER A 78 8.58 -9.43 -7.48
CA SER A 78 9.36 -9.07 -6.30
C SER A 78 9.09 -7.62 -5.90
N ALA A 79 8.93 -7.39 -4.60
CA ALA A 79 8.74 -6.09 -3.99
C ALA A 79 9.60 -5.97 -2.73
N VAL A 80 9.84 -4.74 -2.29
CA VAL A 80 10.34 -4.48 -0.93
C VAL A 80 9.24 -3.79 -0.17
N VAL A 81 8.97 -4.31 1.02
CA VAL A 81 8.01 -3.75 1.95
C VAL A 81 8.79 -3.09 3.07
N GLU A 82 8.47 -1.83 3.34
CA GLU A 82 9.01 -1.08 4.47
C GLU A 82 7.86 -0.85 5.46
N VAL A 83 8.01 -1.36 6.67
CA VAL A 83 7.06 -1.20 7.76
C VAL A 83 7.62 -0.15 8.71
N ALA A 84 7.00 1.03 8.70
CA ALA A 84 7.27 2.05 9.70
C ALA A 84 6.46 1.73 10.96
N THR A 85 7.10 1.11 11.95
CA THR A 85 6.50 0.92 13.28
C THR A 85 6.59 2.22 14.10
N ALA A 86 5.65 2.43 15.01
CA ALA A 86 5.62 3.61 15.89
C ALA A 86 6.88 3.74 16.78
N GLU A 87 7.63 2.65 16.94
CA GLU A 87 8.83 2.55 17.77
C GLU A 87 10.15 2.71 16.99
N ASN A 88 10.12 3.27 15.77
CA ASN A 88 11.30 3.79 15.08
C ASN A 88 12.31 2.74 14.59
N HIS A 89 11.85 1.53 14.28
CA HIS A 89 12.59 0.61 13.43
C HIS A 89 11.87 0.58 12.09
N GLU A 90 12.43 1.29 11.10
CA GLU A 90 12.09 1.04 9.69
C GLU A 90 12.57 -0.36 9.35
N GLU A 91 11.67 -1.33 9.52
CA GLU A 91 11.94 -2.71 9.17
C GLU A 91 11.61 -2.89 7.70
N SER A 92 12.61 -3.30 6.93
CA SER A 92 12.48 -3.54 5.50
C SER A 92 12.60 -5.03 5.25
N SER A 93 11.75 -5.54 4.37
CA SER A 93 11.73 -6.95 3.98
C SER A 93 11.59 -7.08 2.48
N TYR A 94 12.30 -8.05 1.90
CA TYR A 94 12.13 -8.44 0.52
C TYR A 94 11.02 -9.48 0.41
N LEU A 95 10.13 -9.26 -0.55
CA LEU A 95 8.97 -10.10 -0.79
C LEU A 95 8.97 -10.57 -2.24
N SER A 96 8.69 -11.84 -2.47
CA SER A 96 8.43 -12.39 -3.79
C SER A 96 7.15 -13.19 -3.79
N THR A 97 6.31 -12.97 -4.79
CA THR A 97 5.06 -13.70 -4.97
C THR A 97 4.91 -14.24 -6.38
N TYR A 98 4.26 -15.38 -6.50
CA TYR A 98 3.77 -15.90 -7.77
C TYR A 98 2.51 -16.71 -7.55
N TRP A 99 1.77 -16.91 -8.63
CA TRP A 99 0.45 -17.55 -8.64
C TRP A 99 0.52 -18.73 -9.59
N ALA A 100 -0.07 -19.86 -9.20
CA ALA A 100 -0.26 -20.99 -10.08
C ALA A 100 -1.57 -21.70 -9.74
N LYS A 101 -1.98 -22.62 -10.62
CA LYS A 101 -3.07 -23.55 -10.29
C LYS A 101 -2.59 -24.51 -9.21
N ARG A 102 -3.50 -25.00 -8.36
CA ARG A 102 -3.21 -25.97 -7.29
C ARG A 102 -2.36 -27.16 -7.76
N ASP A 103 -2.71 -27.76 -8.90
CA ASP A 103 -2.02 -28.94 -9.44
C ASP A 103 -0.60 -28.65 -9.95
N GLU A 104 -0.30 -27.39 -10.25
CA GLU A 104 0.96 -26.90 -10.80
C GLU A 104 1.80 -26.18 -9.72
N MET A 105 1.28 -26.07 -8.49
CA MET A 105 1.84 -25.23 -7.45
C MET A 105 3.02 -25.91 -6.73
N GLN A 106 4.22 -25.40 -6.95
CA GLN A 106 5.43 -25.84 -6.24
C GLN A 106 6.01 -24.70 -5.38
N CYS A 107 5.42 -24.48 -4.20
CA CYS A 107 5.82 -23.40 -3.30
C CYS A 107 7.11 -23.73 -2.54
N GLY A 108 8.26 -23.48 -3.18
CA GLY A 108 9.57 -23.67 -2.57
C GLY A 108 10.60 -22.65 -3.04
N ALA A 109 11.59 -22.42 -2.19
CA ALA A 109 12.74 -21.57 -2.47
C ALA A 109 14.01 -22.15 -1.85
N SER A 110 15.14 -22.01 -2.52
CA SER A 110 16.45 -22.33 -1.96
C SER A 110 17.17 -21.05 -1.59
N HIS A 111 17.68 -20.96 -0.37
CA HIS A 111 18.45 -19.80 0.07
C HIS A 111 19.82 -20.21 0.61
N GLU A 112 20.88 -19.57 0.11
CA GLU A 112 22.24 -19.84 0.57
C GLU A 112 22.38 -19.52 2.07
N GLY A 113 22.65 -20.56 2.88
CA GLY A 113 22.78 -20.46 4.34
C GLY A 113 21.55 -20.88 5.15
N PHE A 114 20.38 -21.01 4.51
CA PHE A 114 19.15 -21.52 5.14
C PHE A 114 18.68 -22.85 4.52
N GLY A 115 19.18 -23.21 3.33
CA GLY A 115 18.84 -24.47 2.66
C GLY A 115 17.58 -24.37 1.82
N GLU A 116 16.95 -25.52 1.55
CA GLU A 116 15.64 -25.58 0.91
C GLU A 116 14.54 -25.23 1.91
N LEU A 117 13.65 -24.34 1.48
CA LEU A 117 12.49 -23.86 2.21
C LEU A 117 11.26 -24.23 1.40
N GLU A 118 10.35 -24.97 2.02
CA GLU A 118 9.07 -25.34 1.41
C GLU A 118 7.93 -24.71 2.20
N GLY A 119 6.94 -24.18 1.48
CA GLY A 119 5.71 -23.71 2.10
C GLY A 119 4.83 -24.88 2.49
N GLU A 120 4.42 -24.94 3.75
CA GLU A 120 3.48 -25.96 4.23
C GLU A 120 2.15 -25.92 3.47
N ASP A 121 1.56 -27.10 3.28
CA ASP A 121 0.28 -27.24 2.59
C ASP A 121 -0.82 -26.54 3.40
N PRO A 122 -1.69 -25.75 2.74
CA PRO A 122 -2.73 -25.00 3.41
C PRO A 122 -3.76 -25.86 4.15
N GLU A 123 -3.87 -27.16 3.82
CA GLU A 123 -4.76 -28.12 4.50
C GLU A 123 -4.26 -28.57 5.87
N SER A 124 -2.98 -28.36 6.21
CA SER A 124 -2.41 -28.69 7.53
C SER A 124 -2.82 -27.73 8.66
N GLY A 125 -3.81 -26.86 8.43
CA GLY A 125 -4.41 -26.01 9.47
C GLY A 125 -3.54 -24.82 9.91
N ALA A 126 -2.39 -24.60 9.28
CA ALA A 126 -1.46 -23.51 9.57
C ALA A 126 -1.55 -22.35 8.56
N SER A 127 -2.38 -22.45 7.51
CA SER A 127 -2.57 -21.34 6.56
C SER A 127 -3.48 -20.31 7.19
N THR A 128 -2.83 -19.33 7.81
CA THR A 128 -3.50 -18.17 8.38
C THR A 128 -4.16 -17.41 7.24
N VAL A 129 -5.47 -17.67 7.11
CA VAL A 129 -6.49 -16.73 6.65
C VAL A 129 -5.96 -15.31 6.84
N CYS A 130 -5.91 -14.51 5.77
CA CYS A 130 -5.68 -13.07 5.91
C CYS A 130 -6.59 -12.59 7.03
N VAL A 131 -6.00 -12.24 8.18
CA VAL A 131 -6.76 -11.72 9.30
C VAL A 131 -7.24 -10.36 8.84
N THR A 132 -8.45 -10.32 8.29
CA THR A 132 -9.26 -9.12 8.04
C THR A 132 -9.60 -8.38 9.35
N GLY A 133 -8.90 -8.70 10.44
CA GLY A 133 -8.89 -8.02 11.72
C GLY A 133 -7.49 -7.51 12.09
N LEU A 134 -6.64 -7.13 11.12
CA LEU A 134 -5.60 -6.16 11.42
C LEU A 134 -6.33 -4.93 11.95
N SER A 135 -6.04 -4.59 13.21
CA SER A 135 -6.67 -3.48 13.90
C SER A 135 -6.75 -2.28 12.96
N MET A 136 -7.91 -1.64 12.99
CA MET A 136 -8.31 -0.45 12.25
C MET A 136 -7.46 0.78 12.64
N HIS A 137 -6.13 0.63 12.70
CA HIS A 137 -5.15 1.65 12.94
C HIS A 137 -4.48 2.13 11.65
N PHE A 138 -4.83 1.52 10.49
CA PHE A 138 -4.87 2.26 9.24
C PHE A 138 -5.80 3.44 9.45
N ARG A 139 -5.24 4.60 9.79
CA ARG A 139 -5.97 5.86 9.81
C ARG A 139 -6.55 6.06 8.42
N THR A 140 -7.83 5.75 8.27
CA THR A 140 -8.66 6.26 7.19
C THR A 140 -8.50 7.77 7.25
N ASP A 141 -7.91 8.33 6.20
CA ASP A 141 -7.68 9.77 6.08
C ASP A 141 -9.02 10.51 6.23
N GLU A 142 -9.18 11.23 7.34
CA GLU A 142 -10.39 11.96 7.74
C GLU A 142 -10.75 13.07 6.73
N HIS A 143 -9.82 13.45 5.84
CA HIS A 143 -10.03 14.55 4.90
C HIS A 143 -10.93 14.23 3.70
N LEU A 144 -11.30 12.98 3.43
CA LEU A 144 -12.13 12.67 2.26
C LEU A 144 -13.61 13.07 2.40
N ASN A 145 -14.08 13.40 3.61
CA ASN A 145 -15.48 13.81 3.84
C ASN A 145 -15.65 15.21 4.45
N THR A 146 -14.58 15.98 4.67
CA THR A 146 -14.70 17.34 5.24
C THR A 146 -15.36 18.33 4.27
N LEU A 147 -15.14 18.18 2.96
CA LEU A 147 -15.77 19.00 1.93
C LEU A 147 -17.27 18.69 1.76
N SER A 148 -17.65 17.41 1.83
CA SER A 148 -19.06 16.98 1.74
C SER A 148 -19.83 17.31 3.03
N LEU A 149 -19.24 17.10 4.22
CA LEU A 149 -19.84 17.47 5.50
C LEU A 149 -20.01 18.98 5.66
N SER A 150 -19.00 19.78 5.27
CA SER A 150 -19.13 21.26 5.30
C SER A 150 -20.17 21.77 4.31
N GLN A 151 -20.29 21.15 3.13
CA GLN A 151 -21.31 21.50 2.14
C GLN A 151 -22.73 21.18 2.63
N LEU A 152 -22.92 20.05 3.31
CA LEU A 152 -24.21 19.66 3.88
C LEU A 152 -24.57 20.54 5.10
N GLY A 153 -23.58 20.88 5.94
CA GLY A 153 -23.74 21.83 7.05
C GLY A 153 -24.15 23.23 6.59
N LEU A 154 -23.52 23.75 5.54
CA LEU A 154 -23.84 25.07 4.98
C LEU A 154 -25.28 25.14 4.43
N LYS A 155 -25.75 24.07 3.76
CA LYS A 155 -27.14 23.98 3.27
C LYS A 155 -28.17 24.03 4.41
N ILE A 156 -27.89 23.38 5.54
CA ILE A 156 -28.77 23.39 6.72
C ILE A 156 -28.83 24.78 7.36
N VAL A 157 -27.67 25.46 7.51
CA VAL A 157 -27.61 26.80 8.10
C VAL A 157 -28.34 27.82 7.22
N LEU A 158 -28.17 27.76 5.90
CA LEU A 158 -28.89 28.64 4.96
C LEU A 158 -30.41 28.42 5.00
N MET A 159 -30.86 27.16 5.01
CA MET A 159 -32.29 26.84 5.15
C MET A 159 -32.87 27.40 6.46
N LYS A 160 -32.15 27.24 7.57
CA LYS A 160 -32.58 27.76 8.88
C LYS A 160 -32.68 29.30 8.88
N GLY A 161 -31.75 29.98 8.20
CA GLY A 161 -31.78 31.43 8.02
C GLY A 161 -32.99 31.90 7.20
N ILE A 162 -33.30 31.24 6.08
CA ILE A 162 -34.47 31.56 5.26
C ILE A 162 -35.76 31.37 6.06
N ILE A 163 -35.90 30.23 6.75
CA ILE A 163 -37.09 29.94 7.58
C ILE A 163 -37.26 30.99 8.67
N PHE A 164 -36.20 31.40 9.36
CA PHE A 164 -36.28 32.43 10.40
C PHE A 164 -36.69 33.79 9.82
N ASN A 165 -36.15 34.17 8.66
CA ASN A 165 -36.51 35.44 8.01
C ASN A 165 -37.99 35.45 7.56
N VAL A 166 -38.49 34.34 7.01
CA VAL A 166 -39.91 34.18 6.66
C VAL A 166 -40.82 34.17 7.90
N LEU A 167 -40.42 33.46 8.97
CA LEU A 167 -41.19 33.46 10.22
C LEU A 167 -41.25 34.85 10.86
N MET A 168 -40.14 35.58 10.91
CA MET A 168 -40.10 36.93 11.46
C MET A 168 -40.97 37.90 10.65
N THR A 169 -40.94 37.82 9.32
CA THR A 169 -41.81 38.65 8.47
C THR A 169 -43.30 38.31 8.64
N MET A 170 -43.66 37.02 8.71
CA MET A 170 -45.04 36.59 9.00
C MET A 170 -45.53 37.02 10.39
N LEU A 171 -44.69 36.89 11.42
CA LEU A 171 -45.02 37.30 12.79
C LEU A 171 -45.15 38.83 12.94
N MET A 172 -44.31 39.59 12.24
CA MET A 172 -44.42 41.06 12.19
C MET A 172 -45.70 41.52 11.49
N TRP A 173 -46.13 40.80 10.45
CA TRP A 173 -47.40 41.08 9.77
C TRP A 173 -48.61 40.71 10.62
N LYS A 174 -48.52 39.64 11.41
CA LYS A 174 -49.56 39.26 12.36
C LYS A 174 -49.72 40.28 13.49
N LYS A 175 -48.63 40.87 13.99
CA LYS A 175 -48.67 41.93 15.03
C LYS A 175 -49.15 43.30 14.54
N LYS A 176 -49.21 43.55 13.22
CA LYS A 176 -49.71 44.82 12.65
C LYS A 176 -51.22 44.81 12.41
N LYS A 177 -51.90 43.69 12.71
CA LYS A 177 -53.31 43.45 12.40
C LYS A 177 -54.22 43.40 13.64
N ASP A 178 -53.68 43.82 14.78
CA ASP A 178 -54.41 44.19 16.01
C ASP A 178 -54.24 45.70 16.25
#